data_AF-A0A0K9P3W8-F1
#
_entry.id   AF-A0A0K9P3W8-F1
#
_cell.length_a   1.000
_cell.length_b   1.000
_cell.length_c   1.000
_cell.angle_alpha   90.00
_cell.angle_beta   90.00
_cell.angle_gamma   90.00
#
_symmetry.space_group_name_H-M   'P 1'
#
loop_
_entity.id
_entity.type
_entity.pdbx_description
1 polymer ?
#
loop_
_entity_poly.entity_id
_entity_poly.type
_entity_poly.pdbx_seq_one_letter_code
_entity_poly.pdbx_strand_id
1 'polypeptide(L)'
;MAIDRGCFIDQSQSLNIHMDQPKHGKLTSLHFYAWSKVLKTGMYYLRSRAAADAIKFTIDSTSIEKNIALEQDMEEKMAQVVCSLENREECLACGS
;
A
#
# COMPACT_ATOMS: atom_id res chain seq x y z
N MET A 1 12.66 -1.85 -23.24
CA MET A 1 11.34 -1.18 -23.31
C MET A 1 11.40 0.25 -23.84
N ALA A 2 12.05 1.21 -23.16
CA ALA A 2 12.06 2.60 -23.64
C ALA A 2 12.75 2.78 -25.01
N ILE A 3 13.77 1.97 -25.29
CA ILE A 3 14.50 1.94 -26.56
C ILE A 3 13.62 1.31 -27.66
N ASP A 4 13.00 0.17 -27.37
CA ASP A 4 12.22 -0.61 -28.34
C ASP A 4 11.06 0.19 -28.94
N ARG A 5 10.35 0.98 -28.10
CA ARG A 5 9.27 1.85 -28.59
C ARG A 5 9.77 3.12 -29.29
N GLY A 6 11.06 3.44 -29.18
CA GLY A 6 11.64 4.68 -29.72
C GLY A 6 11.52 4.79 -31.25
N CYS A 7 11.47 3.65 -31.96
CA CYS A 7 11.29 3.63 -33.41
C CYS A 7 9.89 4.08 -33.88
N PHE A 8 8.89 4.06 -32.99
CA PHE A 8 7.52 4.48 -33.27
C PHE A 8 7.21 5.90 -32.76
N ILE A 9 8.22 6.63 -32.27
CA ILE A 9 8.07 7.97 -31.68
C ILE A 9 8.79 8.99 -32.56
N ASP A 10 7.99 9.87 -33.17
CA ASP A 10 8.41 10.94 -34.08
C ASP A 10 9.38 11.93 -33.41
N GLN A 11 9.02 12.44 -32.23
CA GLN A 11 9.76 13.46 -31.51
C GLN A 11 10.55 12.85 -30.37
N SER A 12 10.01 12.76 -29.16
CA SER A 12 10.67 12.13 -28.02
C SER A 12 9.64 11.68 -26.98
N GLN A 13 10.12 11.11 -25.89
CA GLN A 13 9.32 10.63 -24.77
C GLN A 13 9.87 11.15 -23.45
N SER A 14 8.98 11.55 -22.55
CA SER A 14 9.33 11.93 -21.18
C SER A 14 9.80 10.70 -20.40
N LEU A 15 11.11 10.55 -20.24
CA LEU A 15 11.73 9.40 -19.59
C LEU A 15 12.12 9.72 -18.13
N ASN A 16 11.25 9.41 -17.18
CA ASN A 16 11.54 9.52 -15.76
C ASN A 16 12.34 8.30 -15.26
N ILE A 17 13.46 8.55 -14.61
CA ILE A 17 14.34 7.51 -14.05
C ILE A 17 14.14 7.46 -12.54
N HIS A 18 13.88 6.27 -12.02
CA HIS A 18 13.76 6.03 -10.58
C HIS A 18 15.00 5.26 -10.13
N MET A 19 15.77 5.84 -9.21
CA MET A 19 17.02 5.25 -8.72
C MET A 19 17.11 5.45 -7.21
N ASP A 20 17.15 4.35 -6.46
CA ASP A 20 17.14 4.36 -5.00
C ASP A 20 18.37 5.08 -4.41
N GLN A 21 19.57 4.62 -4.76
CA GLN A 21 20.83 5.23 -4.32
C GLN A 21 21.59 5.84 -5.52
N PRO A 22 21.32 7.11 -5.88
CA PRO A 22 22.05 7.78 -6.94
C PRO A 22 23.50 8.01 -6.51
N LYS A 23 24.43 7.34 -7.22
CA LYS A 23 25.87 7.57 -7.11
C LYS A 23 26.37 8.13 -8.44
N HIS A 24 27.40 8.97 -8.40
CA HIS A 24 28.00 9.56 -9.61
C HIS A 24 28.27 8.51 -10.69
N GLY A 25 28.95 7.40 -10.36
CA GLY A 25 29.23 6.34 -11.33
C GLY A 25 27.98 5.71 -11.95
N LYS A 26 26.90 5.50 -11.18
CA LYS A 26 25.63 4.94 -11.69
C LYS A 26 24.95 5.93 -12.64
N LEU A 27 24.88 7.21 -12.27
CA LEU A 27 24.29 8.26 -13.11
C LEU A 27 25.07 8.43 -14.41
N THR A 28 26.40 8.45 -14.35
CA THR A 28 27.26 8.51 -15.52
C THR A 28 27.02 7.30 -16.43
N SER A 29 27.02 6.08 -15.88
CA SER A 29 26.76 4.87 -16.67
C SER A 29 25.37 4.86 -17.31
N LEU A 30 24.35 5.38 -16.62
CA LEU A 30 22.99 5.53 -17.14
C LEU A 30 22.95 6.49 -18.32
N HIS A 31 23.58 7.66 -18.20
CA HIS A 31 23.63 8.65 -19.28
C HIS A 31 24.37 8.12 -20.51
N PHE A 32 25.52 7.48 -20.32
CA PHE A 32 26.25 6.85 -21.43
C PHE A 32 25.48 5.69 -22.06
N TYR A 33 24.76 4.89 -21.27
CA TYR A 33 23.91 3.84 -21.79
C TYR A 33 22.78 4.41 -22.65
N ALA A 34 22.06 5.42 -22.15
CA ALA A 34 20.99 6.09 -22.90
C ALA A 34 21.49 6.72 -24.20
N TRP A 35 22.67 7.35 -24.17
CA TRP A 35 23.31 7.94 -25.34
C TRP A 35 23.73 6.87 -26.36
N SER A 36 24.38 5.79 -25.93
CA SER A 36 24.80 4.69 -26.82
C SER A 36 23.62 3.97 -27.50
N LYS A 37 22.44 4.01 -26.88
CA LYS A 37 21.20 3.45 -27.41
C LYS A 37 20.35 4.47 -28.19
N VAL A 38 20.93 5.65 -28.48
CA VAL A 38 20.33 6.71 -29.29
C VAL A 38 18.95 7.14 -28.77
N LEU A 39 18.78 7.15 -27.44
CA LEU A 39 17.58 7.71 -26.84
C LEU A 39 17.61 9.24 -26.98
N LYS A 40 16.59 9.79 -27.64
CA LYS A 40 16.45 11.24 -27.84
C LYS A 40 16.33 12.01 -26.52
N THR A 41 15.62 11.45 -25.54
CA THR A 41 15.63 11.93 -24.14
C THR A 41 16.28 10.88 -23.26
N GLY A 42 17.48 11.15 -22.79
CA GLY A 42 18.22 10.25 -21.90
C GLY A 42 17.71 10.25 -20.46
N MET A 43 17.20 11.37 -19.98
CA MET A 43 16.57 11.51 -18.65
C MET A 43 15.72 12.77 -18.62
N TYR A 44 14.52 12.69 -18.05
CA TYR A 44 13.65 13.83 -17.79
C TYR A 44 13.75 14.25 -16.32
N TYR A 45 13.20 13.45 -15.40
CA TYR A 45 13.45 13.58 -13.97
C TYR A 45 14.19 12.37 -13.41
N LEU A 46 15.10 12.63 -12.47
CA LEU A 46 15.60 11.63 -11.56
C LEU A 46 14.75 11.64 -10.29
N ARG A 47 14.17 10.50 -9.96
CA ARG A 47 13.42 10.28 -8.73
C ARG A 47 14.24 9.35 -7.83
N SER A 48 14.76 9.89 -6.74
CA SER A 48 15.41 9.11 -5.70
C SER A 48 14.48 8.87 -4.53
N ARG A 49 14.65 7.72 -3.88
CA ARG A 49 14.06 7.47 -2.56
C ARG A 49 15.12 7.76 -1.50
N ALA A 50 14.68 8.12 -0.31
CA ALA A 50 15.60 8.27 0.81
C ALA A 50 16.13 6.88 1.21
N ALA A 51 17.36 6.81 1.72
CA ALA A 51 17.96 5.54 2.14
C ALA A 51 17.18 4.83 3.26
N ALA A 52 16.38 5.59 4.01
CA ALA A 52 15.39 5.06 4.94
C ALA A 52 14.01 5.58 4.52
N ASP A 53 13.06 4.67 4.33
CA ASP A 53 11.66 5.04 4.18
C ASP A 53 11.15 5.59 5.51
N ALA A 54 10.37 6.67 5.46
CA ALA A 54 9.67 7.16 6.63
C ALA A 54 8.73 6.06 7.15
N ILE A 55 8.74 5.81 8.46
CA ILE A 55 7.80 4.90 9.11
C ILE A 55 6.40 5.44 8.82
N LYS A 56 5.64 4.69 8.02
CA LYS A 56 4.25 5.04 7.71
C LYS A 56 3.42 4.69 8.94
N PHE A 57 3.16 5.68 9.79
CA PHE A 57 2.20 5.54 10.87
C PHE A 57 0.81 5.41 10.25
N THR A 58 0.34 4.18 10.19
CA THR A 58 -1.04 3.86 9.80
C THR A 58 -1.85 3.68 11.07
N ILE A 59 -3.16 3.87 10.97
CA ILE A 59 -4.06 3.50 12.06
C ILE A 59 -3.96 1.97 12.18
N ASP A 60 -3.65 1.48 13.37
CA ASP A 60 -3.46 0.05 13.61
C ASP A 60 -4.80 -0.67 13.40
N SER A 61 -4.96 -1.34 12.25
CA SER A 61 -6.19 -2.03 11.89
C SER A 61 -6.54 -3.11 12.91
N THR A 62 -5.55 -3.69 13.60
CA THR A 62 -5.77 -4.69 14.64
C THR A 62 -6.42 -4.08 15.89
N SER A 63 -6.18 -2.80 16.17
CA SER A 63 -6.84 -2.09 17.26
C SER A 63 -8.31 -1.79 16.93
N ILE A 64 -8.61 -1.50 15.66
CA ILE A 64 -9.98 -1.28 15.17
C ILE A 64 -10.78 -2.58 15.22
N GLU A 65 -10.22 -3.69 14.70
CA GLU A 65 -10.87 -5.00 14.70
C GLU A 65 -11.20 -5.50 16.12
N LYS A 66 -10.28 -5.28 17.08
CA LYS A 66 -10.52 -5.60 18.48
C LYS A 66 -11.63 -4.76 19.10
N ASN A 67 -11.69 -3.46 18.80
CA ASN A 67 -12.74 -2.59 19.32
C ASN A 67 -14.11 -2.98 18.75
N ILE A 68 -14.20 -3.31 17.46
CA ILE A 68 -15.45 -3.80 16.84
C ILE A 68 -15.89 -5.13 17.47
N ALA A 69 -14.96 -6.06 17.70
CA ALA A 69 -15.28 -7.34 18.34
C ALA A 69 -15.73 -7.18 19.81
N LEU A 70 -15.16 -6.22 20.54
CA LEU A 70 -15.57 -5.89 21.90
C LEU A 70 -16.97 -5.25 21.97
N GLU A 71 -17.29 -4.38 21.01
CA GLU A 71 -18.63 -3.78 20.89
C GLU A 71 -19.68 -4.86 20.58
N GLN A 72 -19.37 -5.80 19.68
CA GLN A 72 -20.26 -6.92 19.35
C GLN A 72 -20.47 -7.87 20.54
N ASP A 73 -19.42 -8.22 21.28
CA ASP A 73 -19.51 -9.07 22.47
C ASP A 73 -20.29 -8.38 23.62
N MET A 74 -20.18 -7.05 23.75
CA MET A 74 -21.02 -6.29 24.68
C MET A 74 -22.49 -6.27 24.27
N GLU A 75 -22.79 -6.10 22.98
CA GLU A 75 -24.15 -6.08 22.46
C GLU A 75 -24.81 -7.47 22.58
N GLU A 76 -24.09 -8.56 22.29
CA GLU A 76 -24.55 -9.93 22.48
C GLU A 76 -24.82 -10.25 23.96
N LYS A 77 -23.92 -9.84 24.87
CA LYS A 77 -24.14 -10.00 26.32
C LYS A 77 -25.32 -9.18 26.82
N MET A 78 -25.52 -7.98 26.30
CA MET A 78 -26.67 -7.13 26.66
C MET A 78 -27.98 -7.74 26.14
N ALA A 79 -27.99 -8.28 24.92
CA ALA A 79 -29.13 -9.00 24.36
C ALA A 79 -29.46 -10.29 25.13
N GLN A 80 -28.44 -11.04 25.59
CA GLN A 80 -28.62 -12.25 26.39
C GLN A 80 -29.19 -11.94 27.79
N VAL A 81 -28.75 -10.84 28.41
CA VAL A 81 -29.31 -10.35 29.68
C VAL A 81 -30.76 -9.91 29.52
N VAL A 82 -31.11 -9.19 28.44
CA VAL A 82 -32.50 -8.77 28.18
C VAL A 82 -33.41 -9.98 27.92
N CYS A 83 -32.96 -10.97 27.14
CA CYS A 83 -33.68 -12.21 26.90
C CYS A 83 -33.96 -12.99 28.21
N SER A 84 -33.01 -12.98 29.16
CA SER A 84 -33.17 -13.61 30.48
C SER A 84 -34.15 -12.88 31.41
N LEU A 85 -34.37 -11.57 31.21
CA LEU A 85 -35.25 -10.74 32.03
C LEU A 85 -36.69 -10.73 31.51
N GLU A 86 -36.88 -10.74 30.18
CA GLU A 86 -38.19 -10.64 29.54
C GLU A 86 -38.81 -12.01 29.22
N ASN A 87 -38.02 -13.09 29.09
CA ASN A 87 -38.51 -14.40 28.70
C ASN A 87 -38.33 -15.48 29.78
N ARG A 88 -38.78 -15.19 31.01
CA ARG A 88 -38.68 -16.10 32.16
C ARG A 88 -39.58 -17.34 32.05
N GLU A 89 -40.65 -17.28 31.27
CA GLU A 89 -41.70 -18.31 31.20
C GLU A 89 -41.56 -19.25 29.98
N GLU A 90 -40.75 -18.92 28.96
CA GLU A 90 -40.61 -19.72 27.73
C GLU A 90 -39.31 -20.55 27.68
N CYS A 91 -38.46 -20.45 28.71
CA CYS A 91 -37.19 -21.18 28.81
C CYS A 91 -37.40 -22.64 29.29
N LEU A 92 -38.12 -23.43 28.49
CA LEU A 92 -38.33 -24.88 28.69
C LEU A 92 -37.19 -25.73 28.07
N ALA A 93 -35.95 -25.24 28.07
CA ALA A 93 -34.80 -25.95 27.49
C ALA A 93 -33.52 -25.89 28.34
N CYS A 94 -33.63 -25.79 29.67
CA CYS A 94 -32.59 -26.31 30.57
C CYS A 94 -33.10 -27.63 31.17
N GLY A 95 -33.13 -28.65 30.30
CA GLY A 95 -33.57 -29.99 30.61
C GLY A 95 -32.68 -31.00 29.87
N SER A 96 -31.36 -30.86 30.01
CA SER A 96 -30.29 -31.85 29.89
C SER A 96 -28.95 -31.16 30.15
#